data_AF-A0A7V0MEZ3-F1
#
_entry.id   AF-A0A7V0MEZ3-F1
#
_cell.length_a   1.000
_cell.length_b   1.000
_cell.length_c   1.000
_cell.angle_alpha   90.00
_cell.angle_beta   90.00
_cell.angle_gamma   90.00
#
_symmetry.space_group_name_H-M   'P 1'
#
loop_
_entity.id
_entity.type
_entity.pdbx_description
1 polymer ?
#
loop_
_entity_poly.entity_id
_entity_poly.type
_entity_poly.pdbx_seq_one_letter_code
_entity_poly.pdbx_strand_id
1 'polypeptide(L)'
;MEKEKILIVDDEPGLRSFMSRIVETLQYDHLEASDGEEALQLYIEHKADLILSDVRMPRLDGLGLLEQVKMINPEQVVIMVTAFDDSDTVKKALKAGAYDYINKPLDLDEVIYSIQRGMEKVRFLKKLKDYQDNLEKQVAKQTKQIKKVFAGALSALANALEAKDVYTQGHSRRVTTLAVEIARKMHLSPIQVEQIKLAGMFHDIGKIGIKDNILNKNGSLTPEEFAEIKKHPQIAVDIIGDLIDKEILDIVLYHHERFDGNGYPSGLKGENIPLGARILAVADSWDAMTSERPYRKAIPASEAIEEIRRNAGSQFDPRIVDVFLEIVAYEKDTYSFDYSPPEMLEVAN
;
A
#
# COMPACT_ATOMS: atom_id res chain seq x y z
N MET A 1 -17.54 -20.99 20.15
CA MET A 1 -17.35 -21.21 18.70
C MET A 1 -18.72 -21.45 18.12
N GLU A 2 -19.05 -20.78 17.02
CA GLU A 2 -20.24 -21.16 16.26
C GLU A 2 -20.07 -22.62 15.83
N LYS A 3 -21.09 -23.45 16.05
CA LYS A 3 -21.03 -24.85 15.66
C LYS A 3 -21.01 -24.94 14.14
N GLU A 4 -20.26 -25.91 13.65
CA GLU A 4 -20.21 -26.19 12.22
C GLU A 4 -21.58 -26.71 11.74
N LYS A 5 -22.04 -26.24 10.58
CA LYS A 5 -23.39 -26.49 10.06
C LYS A 5 -23.37 -27.38 8.83
N ILE A 6 -24.17 -28.44 8.83
CA ILE A 6 -24.34 -29.35 7.69
C ILE A 6 -25.73 -29.15 7.07
N LEU A 7 -25.80 -28.87 5.78
CA LEU A 7 -27.06 -28.81 5.05
C LEU A 7 -27.40 -30.20 4.49
N ILE A 8 -28.55 -30.72 4.87
CA ILE A 8 -29.05 -32.04 4.49
C ILE A 8 -30.17 -31.84 3.49
N VAL A 9 -30.02 -32.43 2.30
CA VAL A 9 -30.94 -32.27 1.18
C VAL A 9 -31.33 -33.66 0.68
N ASP A 10 -32.59 -34.02 0.84
CA ASP A 10 -33.16 -35.26 0.33
C ASP A 10 -34.68 -35.04 0.25
N ASP A 11 -35.41 -35.63 -0.69
CA ASP A 11 -36.87 -35.44 -0.79
C ASP A 11 -37.64 -36.40 0.15
N GLU A 12 -37.01 -37.48 0.59
CA GLU A 12 -37.56 -38.47 1.52
C GLU A 12 -37.43 -38.01 2.99
N PRO A 13 -38.54 -37.71 3.70
CA PRO A 13 -38.48 -37.20 5.08
C PRO A 13 -37.85 -38.18 6.07
N GLY A 14 -38.03 -39.49 5.84
CA GLY A 14 -37.43 -40.53 6.68
C GLY A 14 -35.91 -40.52 6.61
N LEU A 15 -35.36 -40.34 5.41
CA LEU A 15 -33.92 -40.32 5.18
C LEU A 15 -33.28 -39.02 5.66
N ARG A 16 -33.94 -37.88 5.43
CA ARG A 16 -33.54 -36.60 6.05
C ARG A 16 -33.45 -36.72 7.57
N SER A 17 -34.50 -37.23 8.23
CA SER A 17 -34.51 -37.39 9.69
C SER A 17 -33.43 -38.36 10.19
N PHE A 18 -33.14 -39.42 9.43
CA PHE A 18 -32.04 -40.33 9.74
C PHE A 18 -30.68 -39.63 9.68
N MET A 19 -30.40 -38.89 8.60
CA MET A 19 -29.17 -38.12 8.47
C MET A 19 -29.05 -37.03 9.54
N SER A 20 -30.13 -36.30 9.84
CA SER A 20 -30.14 -35.27 10.89
C SER A 20 -29.74 -35.84 12.25
N ARG A 21 -30.27 -37.01 12.64
CA ARG A 21 -29.89 -37.68 13.90
C ARG A 21 -28.41 -38.08 13.93
N ILE A 22 -27.84 -38.50 12.82
CA ILE A 22 -26.41 -38.80 12.72
C ILE A 22 -25.59 -37.53 12.93
N VAL A 23 -25.94 -36.45 12.21
CA VAL A 23 -25.27 -35.15 12.30
C VAL A 23 -25.33 -34.58 13.73
N GLU A 24 -26.49 -34.68 14.40
CA GLU A 24 -26.66 -34.31 15.80
C GLU A 24 -25.79 -35.15 16.75
N THR A 25 -25.72 -36.47 16.51
CA THR A 25 -24.87 -37.39 17.29
C THR A 25 -23.39 -37.04 17.15
N LEU A 26 -22.97 -36.58 15.97
CA LEU A 26 -21.64 -36.06 15.69
C LEU A 26 -21.41 -34.63 16.22
N GLN A 27 -22.40 -34.06 16.92
CA GLN A 27 -22.36 -32.74 17.56
C GLN A 27 -22.26 -31.55 16.61
N TYR A 28 -22.66 -31.73 15.35
CA TYR A 28 -22.81 -30.65 14.38
C TYR A 28 -24.22 -30.06 14.42
N ASP A 29 -24.36 -28.81 14.00
CA ASP A 29 -25.68 -28.24 13.71
C ASP A 29 -26.09 -28.63 12.29
N HIS A 30 -27.39 -28.67 12.01
CA HIS A 30 -27.89 -29.03 10.70
C HIS A 30 -29.00 -28.11 10.22
N LEU A 31 -29.14 -28.06 8.90
CA LEU A 31 -30.25 -27.46 8.18
C LEU A 31 -30.84 -28.55 7.29
N GLU A 32 -32.15 -28.52 7.08
CA GLU A 32 -32.84 -29.48 6.22
C GLU A 32 -33.48 -28.77 5.04
N ALA A 33 -33.39 -29.36 3.86
CA ALA A 33 -34.09 -28.96 2.66
C ALA A 33 -34.71 -30.18 1.98
N SER A 34 -35.90 -30.00 1.41
CA SER A 34 -36.65 -31.06 0.74
C SER A 34 -36.33 -31.18 -0.76
N ASP A 35 -35.59 -30.23 -1.31
CA ASP A 35 -35.16 -30.19 -2.72
C ASP A 35 -33.98 -29.23 -2.92
N GLY A 36 -33.41 -29.21 -4.13
CA GLY A 36 -32.25 -28.37 -4.43
C GLY A 36 -32.51 -26.86 -4.44
N GLU A 37 -33.70 -26.36 -4.77
CA GLU A 37 -33.96 -24.91 -4.79
C GLU A 37 -34.00 -24.34 -3.37
N GLU A 38 -34.70 -25.03 -2.47
CA GLU A 38 -34.72 -24.73 -1.03
C GLU A 38 -33.31 -24.81 -0.43
N ALA A 39 -32.56 -25.85 -0.79
CA ALA A 39 -31.18 -26.04 -0.34
C ALA A 39 -30.25 -24.90 -0.78
N LEU A 40 -30.35 -24.46 -2.04
CA LEU A 40 -29.55 -23.35 -2.54
C LEU A 40 -29.85 -22.05 -1.78
N GLN A 41 -31.13 -21.78 -1.51
CA GLN A 41 -31.54 -20.60 -0.74
C GLN A 41 -30.96 -20.64 0.67
N LEU A 42 -31.09 -21.76 1.38
CA LEU A 42 -30.52 -21.95 2.71
C LEU A 42 -28.99 -21.85 2.71
N TYR A 43 -28.33 -22.36 1.66
CA TYR A 43 -26.89 -22.24 1.51
C TYR A 43 -26.43 -20.78 1.38
N ILE A 44 -27.13 -19.98 0.57
CA ILE A 44 -26.82 -18.55 0.39
C ILE A 44 -27.02 -17.77 1.70
N GLU A 45 -28.09 -18.06 2.43
CA GLU A 45 -28.45 -17.35 3.66
C GLU A 45 -27.56 -17.73 4.85
N HIS A 46 -27.35 -19.02 5.07
CA HIS A 46 -26.72 -19.54 6.28
C HIS A 46 -25.29 -20.04 6.09
N LYS A 47 -24.83 -20.20 4.84
CA LYS A 47 -23.49 -20.66 4.46
C LYS A 47 -23.07 -21.93 5.21
N ALA A 48 -23.78 -23.02 4.96
CA ALA A 48 -23.44 -24.32 5.51
C ALA A 48 -22.01 -24.73 5.14
N ASP A 49 -21.35 -25.42 6.08
CA ASP A 49 -19.96 -25.86 5.96
C ASP A 49 -19.82 -27.07 5.05
N LEU A 50 -20.79 -27.99 5.11
CA LEU A 50 -20.85 -29.20 4.32
C LEU A 50 -22.28 -29.41 3.82
N ILE A 51 -22.43 -29.92 2.61
CA ILE A 51 -23.75 -30.28 2.04
C ILE A 51 -23.79 -31.79 1.85
N LEU A 52 -24.81 -32.45 2.39
CA LEU A 52 -25.22 -33.82 2.09
C LEU A 52 -26.43 -33.72 1.16
N SER A 53 -26.29 -34.14 -0.10
CA SER A 53 -27.39 -34.02 -1.07
C SER A 53 -27.69 -35.36 -1.72
N ASP A 54 -28.95 -35.77 -1.72
CA ASP A 54 -29.41 -36.80 -2.63
C ASP A 54 -29.21 -36.35 -4.08
N VAL A 55 -28.98 -37.31 -4.98
CA VAL A 55 -28.82 -36.99 -6.40
C VAL A 55 -30.17 -36.75 -7.08
N ARG A 56 -31.21 -37.51 -6.75
CA ARG A 56 -32.50 -37.51 -7.49
C ARG A 56 -33.62 -36.93 -6.64
N MET A 57 -33.83 -35.64 -6.77
CA MET A 57 -34.89 -34.89 -6.08
C MET A 57 -35.76 -34.11 -7.07
N PRO A 58 -37.00 -33.74 -6.71
CA PRO A 58 -37.84 -32.89 -7.54
C PRO A 58 -37.26 -31.47 -7.66
N ARG A 59 -37.76 -30.70 -8.64
CA ARG A 59 -37.28 -29.34 -8.95
C ARG A 59 -35.81 -29.33 -9.38
N LEU A 60 -34.91 -28.85 -8.52
CA LEU A 60 -33.47 -28.85 -8.74
C LEU A 60 -32.89 -30.14 -8.15
N ASP A 61 -32.32 -30.97 -9.00
CA ASP A 61 -31.66 -32.21 -8.58
C ASP A 61 -30.32 -31.94 -7.88
N GLY A 62 -29.74 -32.96 -7.25
CA GLY A 62 -28.50 -32.79 -6.48
C GLY A 62 -27.30 -32.39 -7.34
N LEU A 63 -27.26 -32.83 -8.60
CA LEU A 63 -26.18 -32.44 -9.52
C LEU A 63 -26.28 -30.96 -9.90
N GLY A 64 -27.49 -30.46 -10.18
CA GLY A 64 -27.74 -29.06 -10.43
C GLY A 64 -27.43 -28.19 -9.21
N LEU A 65 -27.79 -28.65 -8.00
CA LEU A 65 -27.41 -28.00 -6.76
C LEU A 65 -25.89 -27.92 -6.61
N LEU A 66 -25.18 -29.03 -6.83
CA LEU A 66 -23.72 -29.08 -6.78
C LEU A 66 -23.09 -28.06 -7.73
N GLU A 67 -23.52 -28.02 -9.00
CA GLU A 67 -22.98 -27.08 -9.99
C GLU A 67 -23.19 -25.62 -9.55
N GLN A 68 -24.39 -25.26 -9.09
CA GLN A 68 -24.69 -23.89 -8.66
C GLN A 68 -23.92 -23.48 -7.41
N VAL A 69 -23.82 -24.39 -6.43
CA VAL A 69 -23.04 -24.15 -5.21
C VAL A 69 -21.55 -23.99 -5.54
N LYS A 70 -21.01 -24.79 -6.47
CA LYS A 70 -19.61 -24.70 -6.89
C LYS A 70 -19.30 -23.42 -7.69
N MET A 71 -20.28 -22.88 -8.41
CA MET A 71 -20.14 -21.56 -9.04
C MET A 71 -20.03 -20.44 -7.99
N ILE A 72 -20.74 -20.55 -6.87
CA ILE A 72 -20.68 -19.58 -5.77
C ILE A 72 -19.40 -19.76 -4.95
N ASN A 73 -19.06 -21.00 -4.63
CA ASN A 73 -17.90 -21.39 -3.83
C ASN A 73 -17.28 -22.69 -4.37
N PRO A 74 -16.20 -22.59 -5.18
CA PRO A 74 -15.54 -23.76 -5.77
C PRO A 74 -15.03 -24.78 -4.73
N GLU A 75 -14.67 -24.30 -3.53
CA GLU A 75 -14.13 -25.13 -2.44
C GLU A 75 -15.21 -25.72 -1.52
N GLN A 76 -16.50 -25.45 -1.79
CA GLN A 76 -17.59 -25.99 -0.97
C GLN A 76 -17.53 -27.53 -0.93
N VAL A 77 -17.60 -28.11 0.27
CA VAL A 77 -17.62 -29.56 0.42
C VAL A 77 -19.06 -30.05 0.26
N VAL A 78 -19.27 -30.90 -0.74
CA VAL A 78 -20.57 -31.50 -1.07
C VAL A 78 -20.38 -33.01 -1.19
N ILE A 79 -21.17 -33.77 -0.45
CA ILE A 79 -21.21 -35.23 -0.50
C ILE A 79 -22.55 -35.64 -1.09
N MET A 80 -22.49 -36.50 -2.10
CA MET A 80 -23.68 -36.93 -2.84
C MET A 80 -24.20 -38.27 -2.32
N VAL A 81 -25.49 -38.39 -2.09
CA VAL A 81 -26.14 -39.66 -1.74
C VAL A 81 -26.84 -40.20 -2.99
N THR A 82 -26.50 -41.42 -3.41
CA THR A 82 -26.93 -41.99 -4.71
C THR A 82 -27.44 -43.42 -4.57
N ALA A 83 -28.26 -43.91 -5.49
CA ALA A 83 -28.68 -45.31 -5.55
C ALA A 83 -27.58 -46.23 -6.12
N PHE A 84 -27.64 -47.52 -5.76
CA PHE A 84 -26.61 -48.55 -5.97
C PHE A 84 -26.18 -48.81 -7.45
N ASP A 85 -26.95 -48.38 -8.45
CA ASP A 85 -26.78 -48.77 -9.87
C ASP A 85 -26.33 -47.65 -10.83
N ASP A 86 -25.84 -46.50 -10.35
CA ASP A 86 -25.59 -45.33 -11.22
C ASP A 86 -24.12 -44.91 -11.35
N SER A 87 -23.32 -45.76 -12.02
CA SER A 87 -21.90 -45.49 -12.29
C SER A 87 -21.67 -44.19 -13.08
N ASP A 88 -22.59 -43.80 -13.95
CA ASP A 88 -22.44 -42.60 -14.77
C ASP A 88 -22.77 -41.32 -13.99
N THR A 89 -23.72 -41.38 -13.07
CA THR A 89 -24.01 -40.29 -12.13
C THR A 89 -22.86 -40.05 -11.15
N VAL A 90 -22.23 -41.10 -10.62
CA VAL A 90 -21.04 -40.95 -9.78
C VAL A 90 -19.91 -40.24 -10.55
N LYS A 91 -19.66 -40.63 -11.80
CA LYS A 91 -18.66 -39.96 -12.65
C LYS A 91 -19.02 -38.48 -12.90
N LYS A 92 -20.29 -38.17 -13.15
CA LYS A 92 -20.76 -36.79 -13.33
C LYS A 92 -20.57 -35.97 -12.07
N ALA A 93 -20.95 -36.49 -10.91
CA ALA A 93 -20.79 -35.84 -9.61
C ALA A 93 -19.32 -35.50 -9.33
N LEU A 94 -18.40 -36.47 -9.51
CA LEU A 94 -16.97 -36.24 -9.31
C LEU A 94 -16.40 -35.20 -10.30
N LYS A 95 -16.83 -35.25 -11.57
CA LYS A 95 -16.43 -34.24 -12.58
C LYS A 95 -16.96 -32.84 -12.25
N ALA A 96 -18.15 -32.76 -11.64
CA ALA A 96 -18.75 -31.51 -11.17
C ALA A 96 -18.15 -31.03 -9.83
N GLY A 97 -17.21 -31.77 -9.23
CA GLY A 97 -16.47 -31.36 -8.04
C GLY A 97 -17.09 -31.81 -6.72
N ALA A 98 -17.96 -32.82 -6.72
CA ALA A 98 -18.38 -33.49 -5.49
C ALA A 98 -17.15 -34.01 -4.73
N TYR A 99 -17.15 -33.83 -3.42
CA TYR A 99 -16.06 -34.27 -2.57
C TYR A 99 -16.09 -35.79 -2.36
N ASP A 100 -17.29 -36.34 -2.17
CA ASP A 100 -17.49 -37.75 -1.89
C ASP A 100 -18.89 -38.20 -2.31
N TYR A 101 -19.15 -39.51 -2.30
CA TYR A 101 -20.47 -40.06 -2.51
C TYR A 101 -20.76 -41.26 -1.60
N ILE A 102 -22.04 -41.46 -1.27
CA ILE A 102 -22.54 -42.55 -0.41
C ILE A 102 -23.63 -43.30 -1.17
N ASN A 103 -23.59 -44.64 -1.14
CA ASN A 103 -24.61 -45.45 -1.82
C ASN A 103 -25.82 -45.74 -0.91
N LYS A 104 -27.02 -45.76 -1.49
CA LYS A 104 -28.26 -46.27 -0.87
C LYS A 104 -28.35 -47.79 -1.09
N PRO A 105 -28.75 -48.60 -0.09
CA PRO A 105 -29.24 -48.20 1.23
C PRO A 105 -28.11 -47.67 2.13
N LEU A 106 -28.40 -46.59 2.87
CA LEU A 106 -27.39 -45.93 3.71
C LEU A 106 -26.90 -46.84 4.82
N ASP A 107 -25.58 -47.04 4.87
CA ASP A 107 -24.89 -47.64 6.00
C ASP A 107 -24.44 -46.56 6.99
N LEU A 108 -24.64 -46.80 8.29
CA LEU A 108 -24.36 -45.83 9.34
C LEU A 108 -22.86 -45.48 9.40
N ASP A 109 -21.99 -46.48 9.28
CA ASP A 109 -20.55 -46.28 9.37
C ASP A 109 -20.02 -45.54 8.14
N GLU A 110 -20.55 -45.83 6.94
CA GLU A 110 -20.21 -45.13 5.70
C GLU A 110 -20.59 -43.64 5.74
N VAL A 111 -21.80 -43.31 6.24
CA VAL A 111 -22.26 -41.92 6.38
C VAL A 111 -21.39 -41.17 7.38
N ILE A 112 -21.13 -41.76 8.55
CA ILE A 112 -20.29 -41.14 9.59
C ILE A 112 -18.89 -40.87 9.04
N TYR A 113 -18.28 -41.86 8.38
CA TYR A 113 -16.93 -41.72 7.82
C TYR A 113 -16.86 -40.61 6.77
N SER A 114 -17.84 -40.56 5.86
CA SER A 114 -17.90 -39.55 4.79
C SER A 114 -18.08 -38.14 5.36
N ILE A 115 -18.97 -37.96 6.34
CA ILE A 115 -19.15 -36.68 7.05
C ILE A 115 -17.85 -36.28 7.75
N GLN A 116 -17.22 -37.18 8.51
CA GLN A 116 -15.99 -36.87 9.22
C GLN A 116 -14.88 -36.40 8.28
N ARG A 117 -14.63 -37.12 7.18
CA ARG A 117 -13.65 -36.70 6.17
C ARG A 117 -13.99 -35.36 5.53
N GLY A 118 -15.26 -35.14 5.18
CA GLY A 118 -15.73 -33.87 4.64
C GLY A 118 -15.50 -32.71 5.60
N MET A 119 -15.82 -32.90 6.88
CA MET A 119 -15.61 -31.90 7.93
C MET A 119 -14.12 -31.63 8.20
N GLU A 120 -13.26 -32.65 8.14
CA GLU A 120 -11.81 -32.45 8.19
C GLU A 120 -11.31 -31.57 7.03
N LYS A 121 -11.81 -31.81 5.81
CA LYS A 121 -11.50 -30.98 4.64
C LYS A 121 -11.99 -29.54 4.84
N VAL A 122 -13.20 -29.33 5.34
CA VAL A 122 -13.72 -27.99 5.69
C VAL A 122 -12.78 -27.28 6.65
N ARG A 123 -12.40 -27.93 7.76
CA ARG A 123 -11.51 -27.35 8.77
C ARG A 123 -10.14 -27.01 8.19
N PHE A 124 -9.62 -27.86 7.32
CA PHE A 124 -8.36 -27.60 6.62
C PHE A 124 -8.46 -26.36 5.73
N LEU A 125 -9.52 -26.22 4.93
CA LEU A 125 -9.74 -25.06 4.07
C LEU A 125 -9.89 -23.76 4.87
N LYS A 126 -10.63 -23.79 5.99
CA LYS A 126 -10.75 -22.64 6.90
C LYS A 126 -9.39 -22.23 7.47
N LYS A 127 -8.61 -23.19 7.99
CA LYS A 127 -7.25 -22.92 8.50
C LYS A 127 -6.32 -22.34 7.44
N LEU A 128 -6.41 -22.83 6.20
CA LEU A 128 -5.59 -22.32 5.10
C LEU A 128 -5.90 -20.85 4.81
N LYS A 129 -7.19 -20.50 4.76
CA LYS A 129 -7.64 -19.12 4.57
C LYS A 129 -7.17 -18.22 5.72
N ASP A 130 -7.37 -18.65 6.96
CA ASP A 130 -6.90 -17.89 8.13
C ASP A 130 -5.38 -17.68 8.12
N TYR A 131 -4.62 -18.69 7.68
CA TYR A 131 -3.17 -18.61 7.55
C TYR A 131 -2.77 -17.59 6.47
N GLN A 132 -3.43 -17.59 5.31
CA GLN A 132 -3.21 -16.63 4.24
C GLN A 132 -3.49 -15.20 4.72
N ASP A 133 -4.66 -14.95 5.33
CA ASP A 133 -5.05 -13.63 5.84
C ASP A 133 -4.05 -13.10 6.88
N ASN A 134 -3.54 -13.98 7.74
CA ASN A 134 -2.53 -13.62 8.73
C ASN A 134 -1.17 -13.34 8.10
N LEU A 135 -0.76 -14.13 7.09
CA LEU A 135 0.49 -13.91 6.37
C LEU A 135 0.47 -12.58 5.62
N GLU A 136 -0.63 -12.24 4.95
CA GLU A 136 -0.80 -10.94 4.29
C GLU A 136 -0.64 -9.77 5.26
N LYS A 137 -1.28 -9.85 6.44
CA LYS A 137 -1.13 -8.84 7.50
C LYS A 137 0.31 -8.73 8.00
N GLN A 138 1.01 -9.86 8.15
CA GLN A 138 2.41 -9.86 8.57
C GLN A 138 3.33 -9.24 7.53
N VAL A 139 3.16 -9.59 6.25
CA VAL A 139 3.92 -9.00 5.13
C VAL A 139 3.70 -7.49 5.06
N ALA A 140 2.45 -7.03 5.18
CA ALA A 140 2.13 -5.61 5.18
C ALA A 140 2.80 -4.86 6.36
N LYS A 141 2.76 -5.47 7.57
CA LYS A 141 3.40 -4.92 8.77
C LYS A 141 4.92 -4.85 8.62
N GLN A 142 5.56 -5.93 8.16
CA GLN A 142 7.01 -6.00 7.96
C GLN A 142 7.47 -5.00 6.89
N THR A 143 6.75 -4.90 5.76
CA THR A 143 7.02 -3.91 4.72
C THR A 143 6.99 -2.49 5.27
N LYS A 144 5.98 -2.16 6.10
CA LYS A 144 5.89 -0.85 6.76
C LYS A 144 7.06 -0.61 7.73
N GLN A 145 7.48 -1.62 8.48
CA GLN A 145 8.62 -1.51 9.39
C GLN A 145 9.94 -1.30 8.64
N ILE A 146 10.18 -2.05 7.56
CA ILE A 146 11.36 -1.89 6.69
C ILE A 146 11.40 -0.47 6.13
N LYS A 147 10.29 0.04 5.58
CA LYS A 147 10.22 1.42 5.09
C LYS A 147 10.53 2.45 6.18
N LYS A 148 10.04 2.26 7.41
CA LYS A 148 10.32 3.15 8.54
C LYS A 148 11.80 3.14 8.93
N VAL A 149 12.41 1.95 9.04
CA VAL A 149 13.84 1.81 9.37
C VAL A 149 14.70 2.42 8.28
N PHE A 150 14.36 2.17 7.02
CA PHE A 150 15.05 2.72 5.86
C PHE A 150 15.01 4.26 5.84
N ALA A 151 13.82 4.85 5.98
CA ALA A 151 13.67 6.30 6.08
C ALA A 151 14.45 6.88 7.29
N GLY A 152 14.47 6.17 8.42
CA GLY A 152 15.27 6.56 9.58
C GLY A 152 16.78 6.52 9.31
N ALA A 153 17.27 5.47 8.64
CA ALA A 153 18.68 5.35 8.27
C ALA A 153 19.11 6.45 7.29
N LEU A 154 18.29 6.72 6.27
CA LEU A 154 18.58 7.81 5.33
C LEU A 154 18.52 9.19 6.01
N SER A 155 17.58 9.40 6.93
CA SER A 155 17.55 10.64 7.74
C SER A 155 18.82 10.81 8.58
N ALA A 156 19.32 9.72 9.17
CA ALA A 156 20.55 9.75 9.95
C ALA A 156 21.78 10.07 9.07
N LEU A 157 21.83 9.53 7.84
CA LEU A 157 22.87 9.86 6.86
C LEU A 157 22.79 11.33 6.42
N ALA A 158 21.60 11.83 6.11
CA ALA A 158 21.39 13.24 5.78
C ALA A 158 21.85 14.15 6.93
N ASN A 159 21.44 13.84 8.17
CA ASN A 159 21.88 14.60 9.35
C ASN A 159 23.40 14.53 9.58
N ALA A 160 24.04 13.39 9.31
CA ALA A 160 25.49 13.26 9.43
C ALA A 160 26.24 14.09 8.36
N LEU A 161 25.67 14.21 7.16
CA LEU A 161 26.18 15.10 6.11
C LEU A 161 26.01 16.57 6.50
N GLU A 162 24.82 16.95 6.98
CA GLU A 162 24.56 18.31 7.47
C GLU A 162 25.42 18.67 8.68
N ALA A 163 25.84 17.70 9.51
CA ALA A 163 26.76 17.97 10.61
C ALA A 163 28.20 18.28 10.14
N LYS A 164 28.59 17.81 8.95
CA LYS A 164 29.89 18.13 8.33
C LYS A 164 29.87 19.46 7.57
N ASP A 165 28.72 19.83 7.06
CA ASP A 165 28.51 21.08 6.35
C ASP A 165 27.93 22.11 7.32
N VAL A 166 28.78 23.05 7.74
CA VAL A 166 28.44 24.12 8.70
C VAL A 166 27.18 24.90 8.28
N TYR A 167 26.76 24.80 7.01
CA TYR A 167 25.76 25.64 6.37
C TYR A 167 24.38 24.96 6.17
N THR A 168 24.24 23.66 6.39
CA THR A 168 23.00 22.92 6.02
C THR A 168 22.19 22.38 7.18
N GLN A 169 22.52 22.69 8.44
CA GLN A 169 21.79 22.14 9.59
C GLN A 169 20.27 22.44 9.53
N GLY A 170 19.47 21.38 9.40
CA GLY A 170 18.01 21.45 9.31
C GLY A 170 17.46 21.97 7.97
N HIS A 171 18.32 22.24 6.98
CA HIS A 171 17.94 22.71 5.64
C HIS A 171 17.04 21.70 4.94
N SER A 172 17.47 20.43 4.86
CA SER A 172 16.72 19.38 4.17
C SER A 172 15.33 19.23 4.78
N ARG A 173 15.20 19.39 6.11
CA ARG A 173 13.92 19.33 6.81
C ARG A 173 13.00 20.51 6.46
N ARG A 174 13.50 21.75 6.42
CA ARG A 174 12.70 22.94 6.09
C ARG A 174 12.23 22.90 4.64
N VAL A 175 13.14 22.60 3.70
CA VAL A 175 12.81 22.40 2.27
C VAL A 175 11.75 21.33 2.09
N THR A 176 11.94 20.16 2.73
CA THR A 176 10.97 19.05 2.65
C THR A 176 9.60 19.46 3.19
N THR A 177 9.55 20.18 4.30
CA THR A 177 8.29 20.59 4.94
C THR A 177 7.49 21.49 4.00
N LEU A 178 8.13 22.54 3.48
CA LEU A 178 7.50 23.47 2.55
C LEU A 178 7.08 22.78 1.24
N ALA A 179 7.93 21.91 0.69
CA ALA A 179 7.61 21.16 -0.52
C ALA A 179 6.38 20.25 -0.35
N VAL A 180 6.24 19.61 0.81
CA VAL A 180 5.06 18.80 1.15
C VAL A 180 3.80 19.65 1.29
N GLU A 181 3.90 20.84 1.87
CA GLU A 181 2.78 21.77 1.98
C GLU A 181 2.30 22.27 0.62
N ILE A 182 3.23 22.68 -0.25
CA ILE A 182 2.94 23.02 -1.65
C ILE A 182 2.24 21.85 -2.35
N ALA A 183 2.80 20.64 -2.26
CA ALA A 183 2.24 19.45 -2.88
C ALA A 183 0.80 19.14 -2.40
N ARG A 184 0.53 19.28 -1.11
CA ARG A 184 -0.80 19.09 -0.53
C ARG A 184 -1.78 20.14 -1.00
N LYS A 185 -1.37 21.40 -1.05
CA LYS A 185 -2.22 22.51 -1.51
C LYS A 185 -2.52 22.44 -3.01
N MET A 186 -1.62 21.82 -3.79
CA MET A 186 -1.87 21.42 -5.18
C MET A 186 -2.76 20.18 -5.34
N HIS A 187 -3.26 19.60 -4.25
CA HIS A 187 -4.11 18.40 -4.25
C HIS A 187 -3.46 17.16 -4.89
N LEU A 188 -2.15 17.00 -4.76
CA LEU A 188 -1.46 15.80 -5.23
C LEU A 188 -1.85 14.56 -4.43
N SER A 189 -1.75 13.39 -5.07
CA SER A 189 -2.08 12.12 -4.43
C SER A 189 -1.16 11.82 -3.23
N PRO A 190 -1.61 11.01 -2.24
CA PRO A 190 -0.76 10.63 -1.10
C PRO A 190 0.56 9.98 -1.50
N ILE A 191 0.59 9.26 -2.63
CA ILE A 191 1.79 8.64 -3.18
C ILE A 191 2.77 9.71 -3.67
N GLN A 192 2.30 10.69 -4.45
CA GLN A 192 3.14 11.80 -4.96
C GLN A 192 3.69 12.67 -3.82
N VAL A 193 2.88 12.94 -2.80
CA VAL A 193 3.33 13.71 -1.62
C VAL A 193 4.45 12.98 -0.89
N GLU A 194 4.35 11.66 -0.72
CA GLU A 194 5.42 10.87 -0.08
C GLU A 194 6.69 10.80 -0.97
N GLN A 195 6.55 10.73 -2.29
CA GLN A 195 7.68 10.80 -3.21
C GLN A 195 8.44 12.14 -3.10
N ILE A 196 7.72 13.26 -3.09
CA ILE A 196 8.30 14.61 -2.93
C ILE A 196 8.98 14.74 -1.56
N LYS A 197 8.35 14.20 -0.52
CA LYS A 197 8.92 14.20 0.83
C LYS A 197 10.25 13.44 0.88
N LEU A 198 10.31 12.23 0.33
CA LEU A 198 11.54 11.45 0.27
C LEU A 198 12.60 12.17 -0.57
N ALA A 199 12.23 12.70 -1.74
CA ALA A 199 13.16 13.43 -2.58
C ALA A 199 13.73 14.68 -1.88
N GLY A 200 12.89 15.46 -1.18
CA GLY A 200 13.33 16.61 -0.40
C GLY A 200 14.31 16.26 0.71
N MET A 201 14.18 15.08 1.33
CA MET A 201 15.11 14.63 2.36
C MET A 201 16.49 14.27 1.81
N PHE A 202 16.58 13.89 0.53
CA PHE A 202 17.80 13.32 -0.06
C PHE A 202 18.38 14.12 -1.22
N HIS A 203 17.75 15.22 -1.64
CA HIS A 203 18.17 15.99 -2.81
C HIS A 203 19.66 16.40 -2.77
N ASP A 204 20.15 16.68 -1.56
CA ASP A 204 21.51 17.16 -1.30
C ASP A 204 22.51 16.08 -0.81
N ILE A 205 22.10 14.80 -0.69
CA ILE A 205 22.98 13.74 -0.13
C ILE A 205 24.28 13.56 -0.94
N GLY A 206 24.23 13.88 -2.24
CA GLY A 206 25.37 13.80 -3.12
C GLY A 206 26.49 14.80 -2.82
N LYS A 207 26.25 15.82 -1.96
CA LYS A 207 27.30 16.73 -1.50
C LYS A 207 28.43 15.99 -0.75
N ILE A 208 28.18 14.76 -0.27
CA ILE A 208 29.20 13.89 0.33
C ILE A 208 30.37 13.57 -0.64
N GLY A 209 30.11 13.60 -1.95
CA GLY A 209 31.12 13.36 -2.98
C GLY A 209 31.91 14.60 -3.38
N ILE A 210 31.59 15.78 -2.83
CA ILE A 210 32.25 17.05 -3.15
C ILE A 210 33.37 17.31 -2.14
N LYS A 211 34.51 17.83 -2.61
CA LYS A 211 35.68 18.12 -1.76
C LYS A 211 35.35 19.21 -0.73
N ASP A 212 35.80 19.01 0.51
CA ASP A 212 35.56 19.94 1.64
C ASP A 212 36.02 21.37 1.35
N ASN A 213 37.13 21.54 0.65
CA ASN A 213 37.68 22.86 0.31
C ASN A 213 36.85 23.62 -0.73
N ILE A 214 36.02 22.92 -1.51
CA ILE A 214 35.06 23.51 -2.44
C ILE A 214 33.74 23.77 -1.71
N LEU A 215 33.23 22.78 -0.98
CA LEU A 215 31.95 22.86 -0.27
C LEU A 215 31.96 23.95 0.81
N ASN A 216 33.07 24.08 1.55
CA ASN A 216 33.20 25.03 2.66
C ASN A 216 33.98 26.30 2.29
N LYS A 217 34.09 26.65 1.00
CA LYS A 217 34.89 27.79 0.56
C LYS A 217 34.29 29.12 1.03
N ASN A 218 35.13 29.94 1.68
CA ASN A 218 34.76 31.28 2.11
C ASN A 218 34.92 32.27 0.95
N GLY A 219 33.91 32.38 0.09
CA GLY A 219 33.91 33.29 -1.06
C GLY A 219 33.19 32.73 -2.28
N SER A 220 33.26 33.44 -3.40
CA SER A 220 32.66 32.95 -4.65
C SER A 220 33.45 31.77 -5.22
N LEU A 221 32.71 30.78 -5.73
CA LEU A 221 33.26 29.62 -6.41
C LEU A 221 33.78 30.03 -7.81
N THR A 222 34.86 29.41 -8.24
CA THR A 222 35.29 29.50 -9.65
C THR A 222 34.34 28.69 -10.54
N PRO A 223 34.31 28.93 -11.86
CA PRO A 223 33.50 28.13 -12.78
C PRO A 223 33.76 26.62 -12.67
N GLU A 224 35.03 26.23 -12.44
CA GLU A 224 35.45 24.84 -12.29
C GLU A 224 34.95 24.24 -10.96
N GLU A 225 35.06 24.99 -9.86
CA GLU A 225 34.54 24.59 -8.56
C GLU A 225 33.02 24.46 -8.58
N PHE A 226 32.33 25.38 -9.26
CA PHE A 226 30.88 25.32 -9.44
C PHE A 226 30.46 24.12 -10.29
N ALA A 227 31.23 23.78 -11.32
CA ALA A 227 31.01 22.58 -12.13
C ALA A 227 31.16 21.28 -11.30
N GLU A 228 32.02 21.25 -10.29
CA GLU A 228 32.07 20.14 -9.34
C GLU A 228 30.81 20.07 -8.48
N ILE A 229 30.33 21.19 -7.92
CA ILE A 229 29.09 21.21 -7.13
C ILE A 229 27.89 20.73 -7.96
N LYS A 230 27.79 21.10 -9.24
CA LYS A 230 26.70 20.65 -10.13
C LYS A 230 26.58 19.14 -10.30
N LYS A 231 27.58 18.36 -9.88
CA LYS A 231 27.55 16.89 -9.94
C LYS A 231 26.75 16.25 -8.81
N HIS A 232 26.48 16.98 -7.71
CA HIS A 232 25.83 16.37 -6.55
C HIS A 232 24.45 15.74 -6.82
N PRO A 233 23.58 16.22 -7.76
CA PRO A 233 22.33 15.51 -8.04
C PRO A 233 22.58 14.13 -8.63
N GLN A 234 23.57 14.01 -9.52
CA GLN A 234 23.97 12.71 -10.08
C GLN A 234 24.61 11.82 -9.02
N ILE A 235 25.49 12.36 -8.17
CA ILE A 235 26.11 11.61 -7.07
C ILE A 235 25.02 11.13 -6.09
N ALA A 236 24.00 11.93 -5.83
CA ALA A 236 22.86 11.54 -5.00
C ALA A 236 22.14 10.32 -5.60
N VAL A 237 21.85 10.36 -6.89
CA VAL A 237 21.27 9.22 -7.63
C VAL A 237 22.19 8.00 -7.60
N ASP A 238 23.50 8.17 -7.76
CA ASP A 238 24.46 7.07 -7.73
C ASP A 238 24.53 6.40 -6.35
N ILE A 239 24.30 7.15 -5.27
CA ILE A 239 24.29 6.64 -3.88
C ILE A 239 23.00 5.90 -3.55
N ILE A 240 21.84 6.45 -3.95
CA ILE A 240 20.53 5.95 -3.52
C ILE A 240 19.77 5.18 -4.62
N GLY A 241 20.35 5.07 -5.82
CA GLY A 241 19.70 4.59 -7.04
C GLY A 241 19.14 3.17 -6.95
N ASP A 242 19.88 2.25 -6.31
CA ASP A 242 19.44 0.86 -6.14
C ASP A 242 18.36 0.69 -5.06
N LEU A 243 18.10 1.73 -4.27
CA LEU A 243 17.28 1.66 -3.06
C LEU A 243 15.95 2.42 -3.20
N ILE A 244 15.81 3.24 -4.24
CA ILE A 244 14.75 4.23 -4.37
C ILE A 244 14.12 4.13 -5.76
N ASP A 245 12.79 4.26 -5.81
CA ASP A 245 12.04 4.23 -7.07
C ASP A 245 12.47 5.37 -8.02
N LYS A 246 12.43 5.09 -9.32
CA LYS A 246 12.88 6.01 -10.37
C LYS A 246 12.21 7.39 -10.28
N GLU A 247 10.93 7.45 -9.93
CA GLU A 247 10.19 8.70 -9.81
C GLU A 247 10.78 9.65 -8.75
N ILE A 248 11.32 9.09 -7.65
CA ILE A 248 11.97 9.87 -6.59
C ILE A 248 13.37 10.28 -7.06
N LEU A 249 14.09 9.37 -7.73
CA LEU A 249 15.41 9.65 -8.30
C LEU A 249 15.34 10.78 -9.34
N ASP A 250 14.32 10.80 -10.19
CA ASP A 250 14.12 11.87 -11.18
C ASP A 250 13.88 13.22 -10.47
N ILE A 251 13.12 13.24 -9.36
CA ILE A 251 12.94 14.47 -8.57
C ILE A 251 14.28 14.95 -8.01
N VAL A 252 15.08 14.04 -7.44
CA VAL A 252 16.42 14.34 -6.89
C VAL A 252 17.38 14.79 -7.99
N LEU A 253 17.37 14.16 -9.16
CA LEU A 253 18.31 14.49 -10.24
C LEU A 253 18.06 15.88 -10.82
N TYR A 254 16.79 16.26 -10.96
CA TYR A 254 16.37 17.45 -11.70
C TYR A 254 15.94 18.63 -10.82
N HIS A 255 16.16 18.58 -9.49
CA HIS A 255 15.73 19.66 -8.58
C HIS A 255 16.41 21.02 -8.83
N HIS A 256 17.50 21.05 -9.61
CA HIS A 256 18.17 22.26 -10.08
C HIS A 256 17.87 22.63 -11.54
N GLU A 257 16.94 21.91 -12.18
CA GLU A 257 16.42 22.34 -13.47
C GLU A 257 15.59 23.62 -13.31
N ARG A 258 15.67 24.49 -14.32
CA ARG A 258 14.97 25.76 -14.33
C ARG A 258 13.85 25.72 -15.34
N PHE A 259 12.72 26.33 -15.03
CA PHE A 259 11.54 26.30 -15.91
C PHE A 259 11.83 26.85 -17.33
N ASP A 260 12.80 27.76 -17.46
CA ASP A 260 13.29 28.35 -18.72
C ASP A 260 14.21 27.44 -19.55
N GLY A 261 14.74 26.36 -18.97
CA GLY A 261 15.70 25.44 -19.59
C GLY A 261 17.17 25.76 -19.32
N ASN A 262 17.48 26.79 -18.52
CA ASN A 262 18.86 27.19 -18.20
C ASN A 262 19.43 26.47 -16.96
N GLY A 263 18.76 25.42 -16.49
CA GLY A 263 19.14 24.63 -15.31
C GLY A 263 20.17 23.54 -15.63
N TYR A 264 20.36 22.64 -14.67
CA TYR A 264 21.22 21.47 -14.80
C TYR A 264 20.59 20.27 -14.07
N PRO A 265 20.97 19.02 -14.41
CA PRO A 265 22.06 18.60 -15.31
C PRO A 265 21.72 18.54 -16.81
N SER A 266 20.45 18.50 -17.20
CA SER A 266 20.00 18.18 -18.56
C SER A 266 19.39 19.36 -19.33
N GLY A 267 19.14 20.49 -18.68
CA GLY A 267 18.54 21.66 -19.32
C GLY A 267 17.07 21.43 -19.70
N LEU A 268 16.35 20.64 -18.90
CA LEU A 268 14.95 20.37 -19.10
C LEU A 268 14.14 21.67 -18.99
N LYS A 269 13.11 21.81 -19.81
CA LYS A 269 12.31 23.03 -19.91
C LYS A 269 10.84 22.79 -19.61
N GLY A 270 10.24 23.71 -18.87
CA GLY A 270 8.81 23.73 -18.58
C GLY A 270 8.33 22.45 -17.89
N GLU A 271 7.28 21.84 -18.44
CA GLU A 271 6.66 20.64 -17.85
C GLU A 271 7.43 19.34 -18.08
N ASN A 272 8.50 19.37 -18.88
CA ASN A 272 9.41 18.22 -19.01
C ASN A 272 10.20 17.97 -17.72
N ILE A 273 10.27 18.96 -16.83
CA ILE A 273 10.84 18.81 -15.49
C ILE A 273 9.80 18.09 -14.62
N PRO A 274 10.15 17.02 -13.90
CA PRO A 274 9.24 16.35 -12.97
C PRO A 274 8.58 17.35 -12.02
N LEU A 275 7.29 17.16 -11.75
CA LEU A 275 6.53 18.11 -10.92
C LEU A 275 7.16 18.28 -9.54
N GLY A 276 7.60 17.18 -8.92
CA GLY A 276 8.28 17.23 -7.62
C GLY A 276 9.59 18.03 -7.65
N ALA A 277 10.35 17.98 -8.74
CA ALA A 277 11.59 18.75 -8.87
C ALA A 277 11.31 20.25 -8.97
N ARG A 278 10.25 20.64 -9.71
CA ARG A 278 9.80 22.03 -9.78
C ARG A 278 9.31 22.55 -8.42
N ILE A 279 8.67 21.70 -7.61
CA ILE A 279 8.25 22.04 -6.24
C ILE A 279 9.49 22.23 -5.34
N LEU A 280 10.45 21.31 -5.39
CA LEU A 280 11.69 21.41 -4.60
C LEU A 280 12.49 22.65 -4.96
N ALA A 281 12.60 23.01 -6.24
CA ALA A 281 13.34 24.20 -6.67
C ALA A 281 12.84 25.48 -5.99
N VAL A 282 11.52 25.63 -5.83
CA VAL A 282 10.91 26.77 -5.12
C VAL A 282 11.21 26.70 -3.62
N ALA A 283 11.00 25.54 -3.00
CA ALA A 283 11.21 25.36 -1.56
C ALA A 283 12.68 25.54 -1.15
N ASP A 284 13.62 25.01 -1.93
CA ASP A 284 15.06 25.15 -1.74
C ASP A 284 15.50 26.61 -1.88
N SER A 285 15.04 27.30 -2.94
CA SER A 285 15.37 28.71 -3.15
C SER A 285 14.83 29.60 -2.02
N TRP A 286 13.63 29.32 -1.52
CA TRP A 286 13.09 30.00 -0.35
C TRP A 286 13.99 29.82 0.87
N ASP A 287 14.29 28.57 1.24
CA ASP A 287 15.10 28.29 2.42
C ASP A 287 16.51 28.89 2.31
N ALA A 288 17.09 28.85 1.11
CA ALA A 288 18.39 29.43 0.81
C ALA A 288 18.43 30.95 0.96
N MET A 289 17.30 31.64 0.75
CA MET A 289 17.19 33.09 0.89
C MET A 289 16.86 33.52 2.33
N THR A 290 16.00 32.79 3.02
CA THR A 290 15.49 33.17 4.34
C THR A 290 16.29 32.62 5.52
N SER A 291 17.19 31.66 5.29
CA SER A 291 18.07 31.13 6.34
C SER A 291 19.33 31.98 6.50
N GLU A 292 19.75 32.22 7.75
CA GLU A 292 21.02 32.90 8.03
C GLU A 292 22.21 32.03 7.59
N ARG A 293 23.14 32.64 6.85
CA ARG A 293 24.42 32.02 6.46
C ARG A 293 25.58 32.87 6.98
N PRO A 294 26.74 32.30 7.37
CA PRO A 294 27.87 33.06 7.93
C PRO A 294 28.39 34.22 7.06
N TYR A 295 28.17 34.16 5.74
CA TYR A 295 28.59 35.18 4.77
C TYR A 295 27.44 36.04 4.21
N ARG A 296 26.18 35.76 4.59
CA ARG A 296 25.00 36.46 4.09
C ARG A 296 23.92 36.49 5.15
N LYS A 297 23.54 37.69 5.61
CA LYS A 297 22.34 37.87 6.43
C LYS A 297 21.12 37.36 5.67
N ALA A 298 20.24 36.64 6.35
CA ALA A 298 18.94 36.26 5.81
C ALA A 298 18.27 37.50 5.21
N ILE A 299 17.77 37.40 3.99
CA ILE A 299 16.97 38.50 3.44
C ILE A 299 15.57 38.45 4.06
N PRO A 300 14.93 39.61 4.29
CA PRO A 300 13.57 39.64 4.82
C PRO A 300 12.63 38.79 3.97
N ALA A 301 11.69 38.09 4.61
CA ALA A 301 10.70 37.26 3.93
C ALA A 301 9.96 38.00 2.80
N SER A 302 9.70 39.31 2.97
CA SER A 302 9.12 40.15 1.92
C SER A 302 10.00 40.26 0.67
N GLU A 303 11.32 40.39 0.83
CA GLU A 303 12.25 40.45 -0.29
C GLU A 303 12.39 39.10 -0.99
N ALA A 304 12.44 38.00 -0.22
CA ALA A 304 12.46 36.65 -0.77
C ALA A 304 11.18 36.35 -1.58
N ILE A 305 10.01 36.77 -1.09
CA ILE A 305 8.73 36.68 -1.82
C ILE A 305 8.80 37.42 -3.16
N GLU A 306 9.29 38.65 -3.18
CA GLU A 306 9.41 39.42 -4.42
C GLU A 306 10.40 38.79 -5.40
N GLU A 307 11.50 38.22 -4.91
CA GLU A 307 12.48 37.54 -5.77
C GLU A 307 11.92 36.25 -6.38
N ILE A 308 11.18 35.44 -5.61
CA ILE A 308 10.49 34.25 -6.16
C ILE A 308 9.45 34.67 -7.19
N ARG A 309 8.66 35.71 -6.91
CA ARG A 309 7.64 36.22 -7.84
C ARG A 309 8.26 36.74 -9.14
N ARG A 310 9.37 37.49 -9.05
CA ARG A 310 10.08 38.02 -10.22
C ARG A 310 10.61 36.93 -11.13
N ASN A 311 11.01 35.79 -10.56
CA ASN A 311 11.57 34.66 -11.29
C ASN A 311 10.50 33.60 -11.68
N ALA A 312 9.22 33.90 -11.51
CA ALA A 312 8.13 33.07 -12.02
C ALA A 312 8.13 33.01 -13.55
N GLY A 313 8.07 31.81 -14.12
CA GLY A 313 8.13 31.59 -15.57
C GLY A 313 9.55 31.56 -16.15
N SER A 314 10.56 31.96 -15.38
CA SER A 314 11.97 31.77 -15.72
C SER A 314 12.60 30.65 -14.88
N GLN A 315 12.93 30.90 -13.63
CA GLN A 315 13.50 29.89 -12.74
C GLN A 315 12.42 28.90 -12.28
N PHE A 316 11.24 29.41 -11.95
CA PHE A 316 10.19 28.66 -11.25
C PHE A 316 8.96 28.45 -12.12
N ASP A 317 8.24 27.35 -11.92
CA ASP A 317 6.92 27.16 -12.52
C ASP A 317 5.94 28.19 -11.91
N PRO A 318 5.29 29.04 -12.74
CA PRO A 318 4.36 30.06 -12.26
C PRO A 318 3.25 29.50 -11.36
N ARG A 319 2.72 28.31 -11.67
CA ARG A 319 1.61 27.72 -10.90
C ARG A 319 2.04 27.33 -9.48
N ILE A 320 3.30 26.89 -9.33
CA ILE A 320 3.86 26.53 -8.04
C ILE A 320 4.16 27.80 -7.24
N VAL A 321 4.64 28.86 -7.91
CA VAL A 321 4.84 30.15 -7.27
C VAL A 321 3.52 30.70 -6.72
N ASP A 322 2.42 30.63 -7.49
CA ASP A 322 1.11 31.08 -7.01
C ASP A 322 0.69 30.35 -5.72
N VAL A 323 0.78 29.02 -5.72
CA VAL A 323 0.45 28.20 -4.55
C VAL A 323 1.36 28.52 -3.35
N PHE A 324 2.67 28.67 -3.60
CA PHE A 324 3.63 29.06 -2.59
C PHE A 324 3.25 30.41 -1.97
N LEU A 325 2.95 31.43 -2.79
CA LEU A 325 2.56 32.76 -2.33
C LEU A 325 1.31 32.71 -1.44
N GLU A 326 0.33 31.86 -1.76
CA GLU A 326 -0.84 31.67 -0.90
C GLU A 326 -0.50 31.02 0.45
N ILE A 327 0.52 30.16 0.52
CA ILE A 327 0.98 29.56 1.79
C ILE A 327 1.61 30.66 2.66
N VAL A 328 2.55 31.42 2.11
CA VAL A 328 3.26 32.45 2.89
C VAL A 328 2.38 33.66 3.24
N ALA A 329 1.36 33.95 2.43
CA ALA A 329 0.37 35.00 2.72
C ALA A 329 -0.54 34.61 3.89
N TYR A 330 -0.98 33.35 3.96
CA TYR A 330 -1.80 32.86 5.06
C TYR A 330 -1.03 32.86 6.39
N GLU A 331 0.27 32.58 6.39
CA GLU A 331 1.10 32.65 7.60
C GLU A 331 1.25 34.07 8.16
N LYS A 332 1.19 35.11 7.32
CA LYS A 332 1.22 36.52 7.78
C LYS A 332 -0.03 36.95 8.55
N ASP A 333 -1.19 36.38 8.22
CA ASP A 333 -2.47 36.77 8.83
C ASP A 333 -2.79 35.95 10.11
N THR A 334 -2.04 34.87 10.40
CA THR A 334 -2.46 33.88 11.41
C THR A 334 -1.51 33.66 12.60
N TYR A 335 -0.48 34.49 12.83
CA TYR A 335 0.24 34.75 14.12
C TYR A 335 1.69 35.17 13.82
N SER A 336 2.18 36.18 14.55
CA SER A 336 3.62 36.44 14.72
C SER A 336 4.28 35.23 15.38
N PHE A 337 5.06 34.44 14.63
CA PHE A 337 5.84 33.34 15.20
C PHE A 337 7.32 33.75 15.29
N ASP A 338 7.81 33.84 16.51
CA ASP A 338 9.21 33.66 16.85
C ASP A 338 9.54 32.19 16.57
N TYR A 339 10.42 31.91 15.61
CA TYR A 339 10.75 30.57 15.17
C TYR A 339 11.53 29.84 16.27
N SER A 340 10.82 29.21 17.21
CA SER A 340 11.37 28.20 18.12
C SER A 340 11.03 26.81 17.57
N PRO A 341 12.02 25.95 17.27
CA PRO A 341 11.77 24.62 16.75
C PRO A 341 10.93 23.78 17.74
N PRO A 342 10.06 22.87 17.25
CA PRO A 342 9.24 22.02 18.12
C PRO A 342 10.12 21.22 19.07
N GLU A 343 9.82 21.32 20.38
CA GLU A 343 10.43 20.50 21.41
C GLU A 343 10.37 19.02 21.03
N MET A 344 11.46 18.32 21.35
CA MET A 344 11.61 16.90 21.10
C MET A 344 10.42 16.14 21.68
N LEU A 345 9.73 15.38 20.84
CA LEU A 345 8.95 14.25 21.33
C LEU A 345 9.92 13.31 22.03
N GLU A 346 9.95 13.42 23.37
CA GLU A 346 10.52 12.42 24.24
C GLU A 346 10.01 11.05 23.81
N VAL A 347 10.95 10.21 23.40
CA VAL A 347 10.72 8.78 23.24
C VAL A 347 10.50 8.27 24.67
N ALA A 348 9.25 8.10 25.07
CA ALA A 348 8.92 7.41 26.30
C ALA A 348 9.52 6.00 26.26
N ASN A 349 10.24 5.68 27.35
CA ASN A 349 10.96 4.42 27.61
C ASN A 349 10.18 3.15 27.31
#